data_AF-A0A0A6D1L1-F1
#
_entry.id   AF-A0A0A6D1L1-F1
#
_cell.length_a   1.000
_cell.length_b   1.000
_cell.length_c   1.000
_cell.angle_alpha   90.00
_cell.angle_beta   90.00
_cell.angle_gamma   90.00
#
_symmetry.space_group_name_H-M   'P 1'
#
loop_
_entity.id
_entity.type
_entity.pdbx_description
1 polymer ?
#
loop_
_entity_poly.entity_id
_entity_poly.type
_entity_poly.pdbx_seq_one_letter_code
_entity_poly.pdbx_strand_id
1 'polypeptide(L)'
;DLNGGALNNQGGVINAPEQLLLKNLTDVNNRGGEISSDQAFELIAKSLDNSGGQLLSNQKLTLTLDNALTSIKGTIAAAALQVRAASLDNSDGGVLLSDSDIEVSVDGLLKNTNKGSIRAAQQLTLNSTGLNNQGGTLVGVSGLNMDLGATAQDLNNQDGVISSKGRLSIADLRDLNNQNGVINSKGVLSIATLRDLNNQQGEISSVNSFSLTGNRFDNRGGNLISNDQLTITAADLNNQNGLLSGWKGVSLSGGTLDNSLEGAISSQLGNVNIDLSGALLNHSKGGIGGLGEVTITAASLDNTAGTVSSDGKQTLTITGAISNASGGLIKSGDTLDIRAASLNNSAGNVMAKKALTFTGGPLNNTSGSLVGDDSVTLDLLGALTNVNGALGSGAALLIKRSASVDNQGGQLISQT
;
A
#
# COMPACT_ATOMS: atom_id res chain seq x y z
N ASP A 1 -30.17 -34.86 17.46
CA ASP A 1 -30.36 -33.96 18.61
C ASP A 1 -29.77 -34.64 19.83
N LEU A 2 -28.89 -33.97 20.57
CA LEU A 2 -28.28 -34.50 21.79
C LEU A 2 -28.71 -33.76 23.07
N ASN A 3 -29.72 -32.87 23.01
CA ASN A 3 -30.32 -32.19 24.17
C ASN A 3 -29.30 -31.54 25.13
N GLY A 4 -28.25 -30.93 24.59
CA GLY A 4 -27.15 -30.32 25.35
C GLY A 4 -26.00 -31.27 25.70
N GLY A 5 -26.02 -32.52 25.21
CA GLY A 5 -24.94 -33.47 25.39
C GLY A 5 -23.66 -33.11 24.64
N ALA A 6 -22.53 -33.67 25.09
CA ALA A 6 -21.25 -33.57 24.39
C ALA A 6 -21.08 -34.75 23.42
N LEU A 7 -20.41 -34.51 22.29
CA LEU A 7 -20.01 -35.54 21.33
C LEU A 7 -18.49 -35.69 21.36
N ASN A 8 -18.01 -36.91 21.61
CA ASN A 8 -16.59 -37.25 21.52
C ASN A 8 -16.36 -38.21 20.34
N ASN A 9 -15.75 -37.69 19.28
CA ASN A 9 -15.31 -38.42 18.09
C ASN A 9 -13.77 -38.38 17.95
N GLN A 10 -13.04 -38.27 19.05
CA GLN A 10 -11.58 -38.22 19.02
C GLN A 10 -10.99 -39.50 18.39
N GLY A 11 -10.28 -39.36 17.26
CA GLY A 11 -9.75 -40.49 16.48
C GLY A 11 -10.82 -41.40 15.86
N GLY A 12 -12.10 -41.01 15.94
CA GLY A 12 -13.23 -41.76 15.41
C GLY A 12 -13.63 -41.33 14.01
N VAL A 13 -14.61 -42.04 13.44
CA VAL A 13 -15.22 -41.72 12.14
C VAL A 13 -16.73 -41.72 12.30
N ILE A 14 -17.36 -40.63 11.92
CA ILE A 14 -18.80 -40.52 11.72
C ILE A 14 -18.99 -40.19 10.25
N ASN A 15 -19.64 -41.07 9.50
CA ASN A 15 -19.94 -40.86 8.09
C ASN A 15 -21.44 -41.05 7.86
N ALA A 16 -22.05 -40.16 7.07
CA ALA A 16 -23.44 -40.24 6.69
C ALA A 16 -23.60 -40.15 5.15
N PRO A 17 -24.23 -41.13 4.49
CA PRO A 17 -24.50 -41.08 3.05
C PRO A 17 -25.59 -40.07 2.67
N GLU A 18 -26.34 -39.60 3.66
CA GLU A 18 -27.39 -38.59 3.51
C GLU A 18 -27.05 -37.37 4.37
N GLN A 19 -27.99 -36.44 4.49
CA GLN A 19 -27.84 -35.25 5.31
C GLN A 19 -27.47 -35.60 6.75
N LEU A 20 -26.41 -34.98 7.26
CA LEU A 20 -25.99 -35.11 8.65
C LEU A 20 -26.44 -33.90 9.48
N LEU A 21 -27.20 -34.15 10.54
CA LEU A 21 -27.70 -33.12 11.45
C LEU A 21 -27.23 -33.39 12.89
N LEU A 22 -26.25 -32.62 13.35
CA LEU A 22 -25.79 -32.63 14.75
C LEU A 22 -26.28 -31.36 15.43
N LYS A 23 -27.37 -31.46 16.20
CA LYS A 23 -28.03 -30.29 16.82
C LYS A 23 -28.05 -30.37 18.34
N ASN A 24 -28.05 -29.18 18.95
CA ASN A 24 -28.11 -28.95 20.40
C ASN A 24 -26.98 -29.66 21.16
N LEU A 25 -25.73 -29.49 20.73
CA LEU A 25 -24.57 -30.03 21.44
C LEU A 25 -23.98 -28.97 22.37
N THR A 26 -23.38 -29.40 23.48
CA THR A 26 -22.49 -28.52 24.25
C THR A 26 -21.13 -28.46 23.57
N ASP A 27 -20.34 -29.53 23.68
CA ASP A 27 -19.01 -29.59 23.09
C ASP A 27 -18.91 -30.74 22.07
N VAL A 28 -18.22 -30.47 20.96
CA VAL A 28 -17.84 -31.48 19.97
C VAL A 28 -16.33 -31.61 19.95
N ASN A 29 -15.82 -32.75 20.40
CA ASN A 29 -14.41 -33.10 20.30
C ASN A 29 -14.20 -34.03 19.10
N ASN A 30 -13.70 -33.48 18.00
CA ASN A 30 -13.35 -34.21 16.78
C ASN A 30 -11.82 -34.28 16.57
N ARG A 31 -11.03 -34.21 17.63
CA ARG A 31 -9.57 -34.20 17.49
C ARG A 31 -9.05 -35.47 16.83
N GLY A 32 -8.31 -35.33 15.74
CA GLY A 32 -7.79 -36.47 14.97
C GLY A 32 -8.86 -37.39 14.37
N GLY A 33 -10.15 -37.02 14.45
CA GLY A 33 -11.28 -37.80 13.95
C GLY A 33 -11.79 -37.26 12.62
N GLU A 34 -12.82 -37.92 12.08
CA GLU A 34 -13.53 -37.50 10.87
C GLU A 34 -15.04 -37.45 11.14
N ILE A 35 -15.69 -36.36 10.73
CA ILE A 35 -17.14 -36.26 10.59
C ILE A 35 -17.44 -35.86 9.15
N SER A 36 -18.10 -36.73 8.40
CA SER A 36 -18.33 -36.55 6.96
C SER A 36 -19.78 -36.83 6.53
N SER A 37 -20.23 -36.14 5.49
CA SER A 37 -21.53 -36.38 4.84
C SER A 37 -21.44 -36.26 3.32
N ASP A 38 -22.10 -37.18 2.60
CA ASP A 38 -22.26 -37.09 1.14
C ASP A 38 -23.29 -36.03 0.71
N GLN A 39 -24.00 -35.44 1.66
CA GLN A 39 -24.95 -34.36 1.43
C GLN A 39 -24.66 -33.19 2.38
N ALA A 40 -25.66 -32.34 2.64
CA ALA A 40 -25.51 -31.22 3.55
C ALA A 40 -25.20 -31.69 4.97
N PHE A 41 -24.34 -30.94 5.66
CA PHE A 41 -23.96 -31.21 7.03
C PHE A 41 -24.19 -29.94 7.87
N GLU A 42 -25.02 -30.06 8.90
CA GLU A 42 -25.27 -29.00 9.88
C GLU A 42 -24.79 -29.44 11.27
N LEU A 43 -23.97 -28.59 11.90
CA LEU A 43 -23.51 -28.75 13.27
C LEU A 43 -23.86 -27.51 14.08
N ILE A 44 -24.69 -27.69 15.11
CA ILE A 44 -25.06 -26.68 16.09
C ILE A 44 -24.56 -27.11 17.48
N ALA A 45 -23.58 -26.39 18.01
CA ALA A 45 -22.97 -26.67 19.30
C ALA A 45 -22.60 -25.38 20.05
N LYS A 46 -22.10 -25.47 21.29
CA LYS A 46 -21.40 -24.34 21.91
C LYS A 46 -19.97 -24.24 21.39
N SER A 47 -19.24 -25.35 21.39
CA SER A 47 -17.84 -25.38 20.96
C SER A 47 -17.55 -26.59 20.07
N LEU A 48 -16.62 -26.42 19.13
CA LEU A 48 -16.07 -27.49 18.30
C LEU A 48 -14.55 -27.44 18.33
N ASP A 49 -13.94 -28.55 18.73
CA ASP A 49 -12.50 -28.82 18.61
C ASP A 49 -12.27 -29.84 17.50
N ASN A 50 -11.86 -29.34 16.33
CA ASN A 50 -11.47 -30.10 15.15
C ASN A 50 -9.93 -30.18 15.01
N SER A 51 -9.17 -30.08 16.11
CA SER A 51 -7.70 -30.05 16.00
C SER A 51 -7.13 -31.36 15.43
N GLY A 52 -6.42 -31.28 14.30
CA GLY A 52 -5.96 -32.45 13.54
C GLY A 52 -7.07 -33.34 12.98
N GLY A 53 -8.34 -32.93 13.10
CA GLY A 53 -9.51 -33.66 12.62
C GLY A 53 -9.98 -33.19 11.25
N GLN A 54 -11.06 -33.80 10.77
CA GLN A 54 -11.69 -33.52 9.49
C GLN A 54 -13.20 -33.33 9.64
N LEU A 55 -13.73 -32.24 9.08
CA LEU A 55 -15.15 -32.05 8.81
C LEU A 55 -15.34 -31.91 7.30
N LEU A 56 -16.09 -32.85 6.69
CA LEU A 56 -16.23 -32.95 5.24
C LEU A 56 -17.69 -32.97 4.82
N SER A 57 -18.05 -32.24 3.75
CA SER A 57 -19.37 -32.31 3.13
C SER A 57 -19.29 -32.18 1.62
N ASN A 58 -20.00 -33.03 0.88
CA ASN A 58 -20.10 -32.87 -0.59
C ASN A 58 -21.12 -31.78 -1.00
N GLN A 59 -21.81 -31.16 -0.04
CA GLN A 59 -22.73 -30.04 -0.26
C GLN A 59 -22.40 -28.89 0.70
N LYS A 60 -23.42 -28.17 1.21
CA LYS A 60 -23.21 -27.10 2.18
C LYS A 60 -22.90 -27.67 3.56
N LEU A 61 -21.80 -27.22 4.15
CA LEU A 61 -21.49 -27.38 5.57
C LEU A 61 -21.86 -26.08 6.32
N THR A 62 -22.69 -26.21 7.35
CA THR A 62 -23.07 -25.09 8.23
C THR A 62 -22.63 -25.39 9.66
N LEU A 63 -21.74 -24.56 10.19
CA LEU A 63 -21.29 -24.61 11.58
C LEU A 63 -21.89 -23.41 12.32
N THR A 64 -22.70 -23.67 13.34
CA THR A 64 -23.23 -22.65 14.24
C THR A 64 -22.76 -22.96 15.65
N LEU A 65 -21.89 -22.10 16.16
CA LEU A 65 -21.20 -22.29 17.43
C LEU A 65 -21.45 -21.08 18.32
N ASP A 66 -21.89 -21.29 19.55
CA ASP A 66 -22.10 -20.15 20.48
C ASP A 66 -20.77 -19.57 20.99
N ASN A 67 -19.71 -20.38 21.05
CA ASN A 67 -18.42 -20.01 21.61
C ASN A 67 -17.29 -20.11 20.56
N ALA A 68 -16.66 -21.28 20.42
CA ALA A 68 -15.37 -21.38 19.75
C ALA A 68 -15.34 -22.48 18.69
N LEU A 69 -14.70 -22.16 17.57
CA LEU A 69 -14.20 -23.13 16.60
C LEU A 69 -12.67 -23.22 16.71
N THR A 70 -12.15 -24.35 17.14
CA THR A 70 -10.71 -24.67 17.08
C THR A 70 -10.48 -25.65 15.94
N SER A 71 -9.68 -25.27 14.94
CA SER A 71 -9.33 -26.11 13.79
C SER A 71 -7.82 -26.15 13.55
N ILE A 72 -7.05 -26.18 14.64
CA ILE A 72 -5.59 -26.21 14.60
C ILE A 72 -5.12 -27.49 13.91
N LYS A 73 -4.38 -27.38 12.79
CA LYS A 73 -4.02 -28.53 11.92
C LYS A 73 -5.22 -29.35 11.39
N GLY A 74 -6.44 -28.88 11.63
CA GLY A 74 -7.67 -29.55 11.21
C GLY A 74 -8.09 -29.10 9.81
N THR A 75 -8.88 -29.95 9.15
CA THR A 75 -9.46 -29.64 7.85
C THR A 75 -10.97 -29.51 7.98
N ILE A 76 -11.52 -28.44 7.40
CA ILE A 76 -12.95 -28.23 7.19
C ILE A 76 -13.14 -27.95 5.71
N ALA A 77 -13.77 -28.87 4.98
CA ALA A 77 -13.93 -28.77 3.54
C ALA A 77 -15.37 -29.07 3.11
N ALA A 78 -15.93 -28.23 2.23
CA ALA A 78 -17.29 -28.41 1.75
C ALA A 78 -17.53 -27.78 0.36
N ALA A 79 -18.56 -28.23 -0.37
CA ALA A 79 -18.94 -27.57 -1.62
C ALA A 79 -19.36 -26.10 -1.41
N ALA A 80 -19.94 -25.79 -0.25
CA ALA A 80 -20.12 -24.42 0.27
C ALA A 80 -19.95 -24.44 1.79
N LEU A 81 -19.34 -23.42 2.39
CA LEU A 81 -19.07 -23.40 3.84
C LEU A 81 -19.62 -22.13 4.49
N GLN A 82 -20.35 -22.32 5.59
CA GLN A 82 -20.79 -21.24 6.46
C GLN A 82 -20.37 -21.54 7.89
N VAL A 83 -19.72 -20.58 8.53
CA VAL A 83 -19.26 -20.65 9.92
C VAL A 83 -19.78 -19.44 10.68
N ARG A 84 -20.47 -19.68 11.79
CA ARG A 84 -20.75 -18.67 12.82
C ARG A 84 -20.19 -19.15 14.16
N ALA A 85 -19.36 -18.33 14.80
CA ALA A 85 -18.78 -18.60 16.11
C ALA A 85 -18.53 -17.30 16.88
N ALA A 86 -18.31 -17.31 18.19
CA ALA A 86 -17.77 -16.13 18.87
C ALA A 86 -16.26 -15.95 18.58
N SER A 87 -15.53 -17.05 18.34
CA SER A 87 -14.10 -17.03 17.96
C SER A 87 -13.74 -18.20 17.04
N LEU A 88 -12.72 -17.99 16.20
CA LEU A 88 -12.16 -18.99 15.29
C LEU A 88 -10.64 -19.03 15.42
N ASP A 89 -10.08 -20.20 15.74
CA ASP A 89 -8.65 -20.49 15.67
C ASP A 89 -8.36 -21.53 14.58
N ASN A 90 -7.84 -21.05 13.45
CA ASN A 90 -7.40 -21.84 12.31
C ASN A 90 -5.86 -21.89 12.20
N SER A 91 -5.14 -21.82 13.33
CA SER A 91 -3.68 -21.72 13.30
C SER A 91 -2.94 -23.02 13.00
N ASP A 92 -1.62 -22.89 12.80
CA ASP A 92 -0.64 -23.98 12.74
C ASP A 92 -0.92 -25.04 11.67
N GLY A 93 -1.43 -24.60 10.52
CA GLY A 93 -1.79 -25.47 9.39
C GLY A 93 -3.26 -25.88 9.34
N GLY A 94 -4.15 -25.19 10.06
CA GLY A 94 -5.60 -25.34 9.89
C GLY A 94 -6.06 -24.96 8.49
N VAL A 95 -7.09 -25.64 7.97
CA VAL A 95 -7.61 -25.46 6.62
C VAL A 95 -9.13 -25.32 6.63
N LEU A 96 -9.64 -24.21 6.13
CA LEU A 96 -11.02 -24.04 5.67
C LEU A 96 -11.02 -23.91 4.15
N LEU A 97 -11.71 -24.81 3.46
CA LEU A 97 -11.73 -24.89 2.00
C LEU A 97 -13.15 -25.03 1.47
N SER A 98 -13.45 -24.33 0.37
CA SER A 98 -14.69 -24.57 -0.35
C SER A 98 -14.55 -24.47 -1.86
N ASP A 99 -15.28 -25.33 -2.59
CA ASP A 99 -15.43 -25.29 -4.05
C ASP A 99 -16.39 -24.19 -4.53
N SER A 100 -17.07 -23.50 -3.61
CA SER A 100 -17.92 -22.34 -3.86
C SER A 100 -17.53 -21.19 -2.93
N ASP A 101 -18.49 -20.60 -2.23
CA ASP A 101 -18.29 -19.52 -1.28
C ASP A 101 -17.93 -20.04 0.13
N ILE A 102 -17.14 -19.25 0.85
CA ILE A 102 -16.99 -19.34 2.30
C ILE A 102 -17.55 -18.07 2.92
N GLU A 103 -18.43 -18.23 3.89
CA GLU A 103 -18.84 -17.17 4.82
C GLU A 103 -18.37 -17.54 6.24
N VAL A 104 -17.55 -16.69 6.83
CA VAL A 104 -17.17 -16.77 8.25
C VAL A 104 -17.66 -15.51 8.94
N SER A 105 -18.49 -15.69 9.96
CA SER A 105 -18.90 -14.62 10.87
C SER A 105 -18.43 -14.96 12.28
N VAL A 106 -17.55 -14.12 12.84
CA VAL A 106 -17.09 -14.23 14.21
C VAL A 106 -17.36 -12.97 15.01
N ASP A 107 -17.89 -13.10 16.22
CA ASP A 107 -18.14 -11.94 17.08
C ASP A 107 -16.83 -11.30 17.58
N GLY A 108 -15.77 -12.10 17.68
CA GLY A 108 -14.46 -11.72 18.20
C GLY A 108 -13.34 -11.77 17.15
N LEU A 109 -12.18 -12.25 17.60
CA LEU A 109 -10.97 -12.42 16.80
C LEU A 109 -11.09 -13.64 15.88
N LEU A 110 -10.79 -13.44 14.60
CA LEU A 110 -10.45 -14.50 13.66
C LEU A 110 -8.93 -14.70 13.65
N LYS A 111 -8.45 -15.84 14.13
CA LYS A 111 -7.03 -16.22 14.12
C LYS A 111 -6.77 -17.22 13.00
N ASN A 112 -6.03 -16.80 11.98
CA ASN A 112 -5.58 -17.61 10.85
C ASN A 112 -4.05 -17.50 10.72
N THR A 113 -3.32 -17.97 11.72
CA THR A 113 -1.88 -17.74 11.82
C THR A 113 -1.05 -18.99 11.52
N ASN A 114 0.27 -18.84 11.38
CA ASN A 114 1.22 -19.96 11.31
C ASN A 114 0.83 -21.02 10.26
N LYS A 115 0.70 -20.64 8.99
CA LYS A 115 0.24 -21.51 7.88
C LYS A 115 -1.24 -21.89 7.92
N GLY A 116 -2.06 -21.22 8.72
CA GLY A 116 -3.52 -21.28 8.60
C GLY A 116 -3.97 -20.85 7.20
N SER A 117 -4.99 -21.52 6.66
CA SER A 117 -5.49 -21.31 5.30
C SER A 117 -7.01 -21.26 5.26
N ILE A 118 -7.57 -20.18 4.70
CA ILE A 118 -9.01 -20.05 4.37
C ILE A 118 -9.14 -19.72 2.88
N ARG A 119 -9.77 -20.61 2.12
CA ARG A 119 -9.76 -20.56 0.64
C ARG A 119 -11.14 -20.78 0.00
N ALA A 120 -11.70 -19.65 -0.44
CA ALA A 120 -12.77 -19.43 -1.42
C ALA A 120 -12.46 -19.84 -2.86
N ALA A 121 -13.04 -20.89 -3.44
CA ALA A 121 -13.00 -21.05 -4.90
C ALA A 121 -13.86 -20.00 -5.64
N GLN A 122 -14.80 -19.36 -4.94
CA GLN A 122 -15.56 -18.20 -5.41
C GLN A 122 -15.37 -17.00 -4.45
N GLN A 123 -16.40 -16.60 -3.71
CA GLN A 123 -16.34 -15.48 -2.78
C GLN A 123 -15.89 -15.93 -1.39
N LEU A 124 -14.94 -15.20 -0.80
CA LEU A 124 -14.64 -15.29 0.63
C LEU A 124 -15.22 -14.07 1.34
N THR A 125 -16.13 -14.29 2.28
CA THR A 125 -16.68 -13.25 3.14
C THR A 125 -16.28 -13.50 4.59
N LEU A 126 -15.61 -12.54 5.21
CA LEU A 126 -15.20 -12.58 6.60
C LEU A 126 -15.82 -11.39 7.32
N ASN A 127 -16.63 -11.67 8.34
CA ASN A 127 -17.10 -10.69 9.29
C ASN A 127 -16.45 -11.04 10.63
N SER A 128 -15.68 -10.12 11.20
CA SER A 128 -15.01 -10.31 12.48
C SER A 128 -14.92 -8.98 13.20
N THR A 129 -14.68 -8.95 14.51
CA THR A 129 -14.21 -7.69 15.08
C THR A 129 -12.75 -7.49 14.80
N GLY A 130 -11.89 -8.52 14.76
CA GLY A 130 -10.48 -8.38 14.39
C GLY A 130 -9.94 -9.60 13.66
N LEU A 131 -8.83 -9.42 12.93
CA LEU A 131 -8.25 -10.46 12.09
C LEU A 131 -6.73 -10.53 12.27
N ASN A 132 -6.24 -11.69 12.72
CA ASN A 132 -4.84 -12.04 12.74
C ASN A 132 -4.54 -13.12 11.70
N ASN A 133 -3.98 -12.70 10.57
CA ASN A 133 -3.53 -13.54 9.46
C ASN A 133 -1.99 -13.69 9.43
N GLN A 134 -1.30 -13.55 10.56
CA GLN A 134 0.16 -13.61 10.60
C GLN A 134 0.70 -14.96 10.10
N GLY A 135 1.47 -14.95 9.01
CA GLY A 135 1.96 -16.18 8.36
C GLY A 135 0.84 -17.07 7.78
N GLY A 136 -0.37 -16.54 7.65
CA GLY A 136 -1.56 -17.23 7.15
C GLY A 136 -1.86 -16.92 5.68
N THR A 137 -2.90 -17.57 5.15
CA THR A 137 -3.39 -17.36 3.79
C THR A 137 -4.90 -17.19 3.77
N LEU A 138 -5.37 -16.09 3.18
CA LEU A 138 -6.77 -15.82 2.86
C LEU A 138 -6.90 -15.64 1.35
N VAL A 139 -7.74 -16.45 0.72
CA VAL A 139 -7.99 -16.36 -0.73
C VAL A 139 -9.48 -16.44 -1.00
N GLY A 140 -9.99 -15.49 -1.77
CA GLY A 140 -11.28 -15.60 -2.46
C GLY A 140 -11.05 -15.37 -3.94
N VAL A 141 -11.23 -16.40 -4.76
CA VAL A 141 -10.85 -16.34 -6.19
C VAL A 141 -11.67 -15.29 -6.94
N SER A 142 -13.00 -15.33 -6.83
CA SER A 142 -13.89 -14.37 -7.50
C SER A 142 -14.01 -13.05 -6.75
N GLY A 143 -13.75 -13.07 -5.44
CA GLY A 143 -13.81 -11.88 -4.59
C GLY A 143 -13.46 -12.20 -3.15
N LEU A 144 -13.02 -11.19 -2.41
CA LEU A 144 -12.76 -11.28 -0.97
C LEU A 144 -13.31 -10.01 -0.30
N ASN A 145 -14.25 -10.20 0.63
CA ASN A 145 -14.86 -9.12 1.41
C ASN A 145 -14.55 -9.34 2.90
N MET A 146 -13.94 -8.35 3.53
CA MET A 146 -13.70 -8.30 4.97
C MET A 146 -14.43 -7.11 5.56
N ASP A 147 -15.24 -7.38 6.57
CA ASP A 147 -15.84 -6.39 7.46
C ASP A 147 -15.27 -6.65 8.86
N LEU A 148 -14.47 -5.71 9.36
CA LEU A 148 -13.83 -5.81 10.68
C LEU A 148 -14.66 -5.11 11.78
N GLY A 149 -15.90 -4.71 11.48
CA GLY A 149 -16.84 -4.13 12.41
C GLY A 149 -16.49 -2.71 12.88
N ALA A 150 -17.52 -1.96 13.28
CA ALA A 150 -17.37 -0.55 13.67
C ALA A 150 -16.51 -0.31 14.93
N THR A 151 -16.25 -1.35 15.74
CA THR A 151 -15.33 -1.28 16.89
C THR A 151 -13.89 -1.52 16.45
N ALA A 152 -13.39 -0.59 15.64
CA ALA A 152 -12.00 -0.42 15.23
C ALA A 152 -11.02 -1.47 15.80
N GLN A 153 -10.79 -2.55 15.06
CA GLN A 153 -9.66 -3.45 15.33
C GLN A 153 -8.64 -3.38 14.20
N ASP A 154 -7.51 -4.02 14.48
CA ASP A 154 -6.34 -4.03 13.64
C ASP A 154 -6.35 -5.30 12.76
N LEU A 155 -5.89 -5.16 11.53
CA LEU A 155 -5.59 -6.30 10.66
C LEU A 155 -4.09 -6.57 10.75
N ASN A 156 -3.72 -7.73 11.28
CA ASN A 156 -2.35 -8.22 11.25
C ASN A 156 -2.18 -9.23 10.10
N ASN A 157 -1.56 -8.81 9.01
CA ASN A 157 -1.15 -9.63 7.87
C ASN A 157 0.37 -9.80 7.79
N GLN A 158 1.09 -9.67 8.91
CA GLN A 158 2.54 -9.84 8.92
C GLN A 158 2.95 -11.23 8.42
N ASP A 159 3.90 -11.30 7.48
CA ASP A 159 4.33 -12.54 6.81
C ASP A 159 3.19 -13.33 6.13
N GLY A 160 1.99 -12.75 6.03
CA GLY A 160 0.76 -13.39 5.56
C GLY A 160 0.41 -13.04 4.12
N VAL A 161 -0.58 -13.75 3.58
CA VAL A 161 -1.11 -13.51 2.22
C VAL A 161 -2.61 -13.29 2.27
N ILE A 162 -3.07 -12.21 1.65
CA ILE A 162 -4.47 -11.90 1.36
C ILE A 162 -4.57 -11.64 -0.14
N SER A 163 -5.33 -12.47 -0.86
CA SER A 163 -5.34 -12.42 -2.33
C SER A 163 -6.73 -12.66 -2.92
N SER A 164 -7.04 -11.95 -4.01
CA SER A 164 -8.22 -12.17 -4.83
C SER A 164 -7.92 -12.01 -6.32
N LYS A 165 -8.55 -12.83 -7.18
CA LYS A 165 -8.53 -12.56 -8.63
C LYS A 165 -9.65 -11.59 -9.06
N GLY A 166 -10.63 -11.34 -8.20
CA GLY A 166 -11.63 -10.29 -8.39
C GLY A 166 -11.45 -9.17 -7.37
N ARG A 167 -12.56 -8.57 -6.93
CA ARG A 167 -12.54 -7.48 -5.95
C ARG A 167 -11.96 -7.95 -4.62
N LEU A 168 -11.17 -7.10 -3.97
CA LEU A 168 -10.73 -7.24 -2.59
C LEU A 168 -11.18 -5.99 -1.81
N SER A 169 -12.00 -6.19 -0.78
CA SER A 169 -12.52 -5.11 0.05
C SER A 169 -12.22 -5.36 1.51
N ILE A 170 -11.72 -4.34 2.20
CA ILE A 170 -11.49 -4.32 3.64
C ILE A 170 -12.20 -3.09 4.19
N ALA A 171 -13.26 -3.31 4.95
CA ALA A 171 -14.05 -2.28 5.59
C ALA A 171 -13.73 -2.19 7.09
N ASP A 172 -13.94 -1.00 7.66
CA ASP A 172 -13.85 -0.71 9.09
C ASP A 172 -12.50 -1.08 9.75
N LEU A 173 -11.42 -0.82 9.02
CA LEU A 173 -10.05 -1.07 9.46
C LEU A 173 -9.46 0.16 10.15
N ARG A 174 -8.85 0.01 11.34
CA ARG A 174 -8.10 1.10 11.98
C ARG A 174 -6.62 1.07 11.65
N ASP A 175 -5.92 0.03 12.09
CA ASP A 175 -4.49 -0.14 11.81
C ASP A 175 -4.24 -1.38 10.96
N LEU A 176 -3.44 -1.22 9.91
CA LEU A 176 -3.02 -2.31 9.03
C LEU A 176 -1.54 -2.61 9.24
N ASN A 177 -1.22 -3.79 9.76
CA ASN A 177 0.14 -4.32 9.74
C ASN A 177 0.29 -5.34 8.60
N ASN A 178 0.97 -4.95 7.53
CA ASN A 178 1.33 -5.78 6.38
C ASN A 178 2.85 -6.01 6.27
N GLN A 179 3.57 -5.96 7.39
CA GLN A 179 5.03 -6.15 7.37
C GLN A 179 5.42 -7.51 6.77
N ASN A 180 6.30 -7.53 5.76
CA ASN A 180 6.65 -8.72 4.97
C ASN A 180 5.45 -9.47 4.34
N GLY A 181 4.25 -8.90 4.41
CA GLY A 181 3.01 -9.53 3.96
C GLY A 181 2.68 -9.16 2.52
N VAL A 182 1.71 -9.85 1.95
CA VAL A 182 1.17 -9.57 0.62
C VAL A 182 -0.33 -9.37 0.70
N ILE A 183 -0.81 -8.23 0.21
CA ILE A 183 -2.22 -7.95 -0.05
C ILE A 183 -2.35 -7.61 -1.53
N ASN A 184 -2.99 -8.48 -2.32
CA ASN A 184 -3.12 -8.21 -3.75
C ASN A 184 -4.50 -8.53 -4.33
N SER A 185 -4.82 -7.83 -5.41
CA SER A 185 -6.05 -8.03 -6.16
C SER A 185 -5.82 -7.94 -7.67
N LYS A 186 -6.40 -8.87 -8.44
CA LYS A 186 -6.54 -8.71 -9.91
C LYS A 186 -7.83 -7.99 -10.31
N GLY A 187 -8.58 -7.45 -9.36
CA GLY A 187 -9.66 -6.50 -9.57
C GLY A 187 -9.45 -5.24 -8.72
N VAL A 188 -10.55 -4.57 -8.38
CA VAL A 188 -10.53 -3.39 -7.50
C VAL A 188 -10.11 -3.77 -6.09
N LEU A 189 -9.09 -3.07 -5.56
CA LEU A 189 -8.73 -3.08 -4.15
C LEU A 189 -9.36 -1.87 -3.45
N SER A 190 -10.07 -2.10 -2.36
CA SER A 190 -10.64 -1.05 -1.52
C SER A 190 -10.30 -1.32 -0.06
N ILE A 191 -9.68 -0.34 0.60
CA ILE A 191 -9.40 -0.35 2.04
C ILE A 191 -10.01 0.93 2.61
N ALA A 192 -11.02 0.80 3.45
CA ALA A 192 -11.77 1.91 4.03
C ALA A 192 -11.42 2.11 5.52
N THR A 193 -11.55 3.36 5.98
CA THR A 193 -11.44 3.76 7.40
C THR A 193 -10.04 3.67 8.02
N LEU A 194 -9.01 3.43 7.19
CA LEU A 194 -7.62 3.29 7.62
C LEU A 194 -7.09 4.53 8.35
N ARG A 195 -6.50 4.31 9.53
CA ARG A 195 -5.75 5.33 10.28
C ARG A 195 -4.27 5.18 10.02
N ASP A 196 -3.66 4.06 10.39
CA ASP A 196 -2.22 3.85 10.25
C ASP A 196 -1.91 2.60 9.43
N LEU A 197 -0.91 2.71 8.56
CA LEU A 197 -0.41 1.62 7.72
C LEU A 197 1.05 1.35 8.04
N ASN A 198 1.35 0.11 8.41
CA ASN A 198 2.71 -0.43 8.39
C ASN A 198 2.82 -1.44 7.24
N ASN A 199 3.45 -1.04 6.15
CA ASN A 199 3.75 -1.86 4.98
C ASN A 199 5.26 -2.11 4.81
N GLN A 200 6.03 -2.11 5.91
CA GLN A 200 7.48 -2.31 5.83
C GLN A 200 7.81 -3.65 5.18
N GLN A 201 8.65 -3.65 4.13
CA GLN A 201 9.02 -4.86 3.37
C GLN A 201 7.83 -5.66 2.81
N GLY A 202 6.61 -5.11 2.87
CA GLY A 202 5.38 -5.74 2.39
C GLY A 202 5.01 -5.30 0.98
N GLU A 203 3.98 -5.91 0.43
CA GLU A 203 3.36 -5.52 -0.85
C GLU A 203 1.86 -5.30 -0.67
N ILE A 204 1.37 -4.16 -1.15
CA ILE A 204 -0.04 -3.90 -1.42
C ILE A 204 -0.19 -3.55 -2.89
N SER A 205 -0.88 -4.39 -3.66
CA SER A 205 -0.96 -4.21 -5.12
C SER A 205 -2.34 -4.49 -5.72
N SER A 206 -2.65 -3.77 -6.80
CA SER A 206 -3.84 -4.02 -7.62
C SER A 206 -3.56 -3.72 -9.09
N VAL A 207 -4.22 -4.47 -9.97
CA VAL A 207 -4.22 -4.15 -11.41
C VAL A 207 -5.11 -2.97 -11.76
N ASN A 208 -5.95 -2.53 -10.82
CA ASN A 208 -6.83 -1.37 -10.97
C ASN A 208 -6.37 -0.23 -10.07
N SER A 209 -7.04 0.92 -10.22
CA SER A 209 -6.81 2.06 -9.35
C SER A 209 -7.24 1.72 -7.93
N PHE A 210 -6.45 2.14 -6.96
CA PHE A 210 -6.86 2.12 -5.56
C PHE A 210 -6.36 3.35 -4.83
N SER A 211 -7.04 3.65 -3.72
CA SER A 211 -6.74 4.78 -2.86
C SER A 211 -6.46 4.29 -1.45
N LEU A 212 -5.48 4.92 -0.80
CA LEU A 212 -5.22 4.77 0.62
C LEU A 212 -5.32 6.14 1.27
N THR A 213 -6.15 6.24 2.31
CA THR A 213 -6.31 7.47 3.10
C THR A 213 -6.07 7.14 4.56
N GLY A 214 -5.28 7.95 5.26
CA GLY A 214 -5.00 7.76 6.67
C GLY A 214 -4.14 8.87 7.27
N ASN A 215 -3.62 8.63 8.46
CA ASN A 215 -2.75 9.52 9.20
C ASN A 215 -1.27 9.20 8.93
N ARG A 216 -0.77 8.04 9.36
CA ARG A 216 0.64 7.67 9.21
C ARG A 216 0.82 6.42 8.35
N PHE A 217 1.54 6.56 7.24
CA PHE A 217 1.91 5.45 6.36
C PHE A 217 3.42 5.21 6.42
N ASP A 218 3.81 3.98 6.79
CA ASP A 218 5.19 3.50 6.80
C ASP A 218 5.36 2.42 5.72
N ASN A 219 5.93 2.80 4.59
CA ASN A 219 6.20 1.95 3.44
C ASN A 219 7.71 1.65 3.29
N ARG A 220 8.49 1.67 4.37
CA ARG A 220 9.94 1.49 4.26
C ARG A 220 10.31 0.11 3.73
N GLY A 221 11.07 0.05 2.64
CA GLY A 221 11.38 -1.21 1.96
C GLY A 221 10.17 -1.92 1.33
N GLY A 222 8.98 -1.33 1.39
CA GLY A 222 7.73 -1.91 0.94
C GLY A 222 7.28 -1.41 -0.43
N ASN A 223 6.22 -2.01 -0.96
CA ASN A 223 5.66 -1.73 -2.27
C ASN A 223 4.17 -1.37 -2.19
N LEU A 224 3.79 -0.21 -2.72
CA LEU A 224 2.40 0.16 -3.03
C LEU A 224 2.27 0.33 -4.54
N ILE A 225 1.60 -0.62 -5.22
CA ILE A 225 1.62 -0.73 -6.69
C ILE A 225 0.22 -0.80 -7.30
N SER A 226 -0.14 0.18 -8.12
CA SER A 226 -1.31 0.14 -9.00
C SER A 226 -0.89 0.06 -10.48
N ASN A 227 -1.53 -0.82 -11.26
CA ASN A 227 -1.35 -0.80 -12.73
C ASN A 227 -2.21 0.29 -13.43
N ASP A 228 -3.06 1.00 -12.69
CA ASP A 228 -3.74 2.21 -13.14
C ASP A 228 -3.23 3.41 -12.30
N GLN A 229 -4.11 4.11 -11.58
CA GLN A 229 -3.75 5.22 -10.72
C GLN A 229 -3.61 4.79 -9.26
N LEU A 230 -2.47 5.13 -8.66
CA LEU A 230 -2.27 5.07 -7.21
C LEU A 230 -2.61 6.44 -6.60
N THR A 231 -3.55 6.46 -5.64
CA THR A 231 -3.88 7.67 -4.87
C THR A 231 -3.56 7.47 -3.40
N ILE A 232 -2.80 8.38 -2.80
CA ILE A 232 -2.43 8.34 -1.39
C ILE A 232 -2.78 9.69 -0.74
N THR A 233 -3.47 9.63 0.40
CA THR A 233 -3.72 10.78 1.26
C THR A 233 -3.25 10.44 2.67
N ALA A 234 -2.17 11.06 3.14
CA ALA A 234 -1.59 10.77 4.46
C ALA A 234 -1.03 12.02 5.12
N ALA A 235 -1.21 12.19 6.43
CA ALA A 235 -0.56 13.28 7.15
C ALA A 235 0.97 13.13 7.13
N ASP A 236 1.46 11.91 7.39
CA ASP A 236 2.89 11.57 7.32
C ASP A 236 3.09 10.29 6.50
N LEU A 237 3.95 10.36 5.49
CA LEU A 237 4.33 9.22 4.65
C LEU A 237 5.84 9.00 4.68
N ASN A 238 6.25 7.81 5.11
CA ASN A 238 7.64 7.36 5.01
C ASN A 238 7.76 6.27 3.94
N ASN A 239 8.49 6.58 2.88
CA ASN A 239 8.78 5.72 1.74
C ASN A 239 10.29 5.43 1.58
N GLN A 240 11.08 5.49 2.65
CA GLN A 240 12.51 5.23 2.56
C GLN A 240 12.78 3.81 2.02
N ASN A 241 13.62 3.69 1.00
CA ASN A 241 13.89 2.42 0.30
C ASN A 241 12.61 1.70 -0.21
N GLY A 242 11.47 2.38 -0.26
CA GLY A 242 10.19 1.84 -0.67
C GLY A 242 9.80 2.28 -2.08
N LEU A 243 8.79 1.64 -2.63
CA LEU A 243 8.23 1.95 -3.95
C LEU A 243 6.76 2.36 -3.83
N LEU A 244 6.44 3.54 -4.37
CA LEU A 244 5.09 3.96 -4.73
C LEU A 244 5.01 4.00 -6.24
N SER A 245 4.18 3.15 -6.84
CA SER A 245 4.07 3.07 -8.29
C SER A 245 2.62 3.02 -8.75
N GLY A 246 2.24 3.95 -9.62
CA GLY A 246 0.98 3.92 -10.35
C GLY A 246 1.27 4.01 -11.84
N TRP A 247 0.99 2.98 -12.62
CA TRP A 247 1.42 2.96 -14.02
C TRP A 247 0.78 4.07 -14.84
N LYS A 248 -0.51 4.36 -14.62
CA LYS A 248 -1.22 5.46 -15.30
C LYS A 248 -1.23 6.76 -14.50
N GLY A 249 -0.56 6.78 -13.36
CA GLY A 249 -0.34 7.99 -12.58
C GLY A 249 -0.25 7.76 -11.08
N VAL A 250 0.39 8.71 -10.40
CA VAL A 250 0.45 8.79 -8.94
C VAL A 250 -0.12 10.13 -8.51
N SER A 251 -1.04 10.10 -7.54
CA SER A 251 -1.51 11.29 -6.84
C SER A 251 -1.25 11.12 -5.35
N LEU A 252 -0.43 11.99 -4.78
CA LEU A 252 -0.10 12.00 -3.35
C LEU A 252 -0.50 13.35 -2.76
N SER A 253 -1.28 13.33 -1.69
CA SER A 253 -1.59 14.54 -0.92
C SER A 253 -1.35 14.33 0.57
N GLY A 254 -0.94 15.37 1.31
CA GLY A 254 -0.58 15.16 2.71
C GLY A 254 0.11 16.28 3.48
N GLY A 255 0.69 15.90 4.61
CA GLY A 255 1.56 16.75 5.43
C GLY A 255 3.01 16.64 4.98
N THR A 256 3.70 15.58 5.41
CA THR A 256 5.12 15.35 5.10
C THR A 256 5.33 14.06 4.33
N LEU A 257 6.36 14.06 3.47
CA LEU A 257 6.83 12.89 2.75
C LEU A 257 8.34 12.74 2.94
N ASP A 258 8.75 11.58 3.41
CA ASP A 258 10.12 11.11 3.34
C ASP A 258 10.26 10.03 2.26
N ASN A 259 10.82 10.42 1.12
CA ASN A 259 11.19 9.56 -0.01
C ASN A 259 12.72 9.40 -0.12
N SER A 260 13.45 9.56 0.99
CA SER A 260 14.92 9.46 0.99
C SER A 260 15.41 8.01 0.94
N LEU A 261 16.74 7.81 0.99
CA LEU A 261 17.36 6.48 1.10
C LEU A 261 16.88 5.50 0.02
N GLU A 262 17.06 5.86 -1.26
CA GLU A 262 16.63 5.03 -2.41
C GLU A 262 15.11 4.82 -2.53
N GLY A 263 14.30 5.61 -1.81
CA GLY A 263 12.85 5.66 -2.00
C GLY A 263 12.47 6.09 -3.42
N ALA A 264 11.46 5.45 -3.99
CA ALA A 264 11.01 5.67 -5.37
C ALA A 264 9.51 5.98 -5.45
N ILE A 265 9.16 7.08 -6.13
CA ILE A 265 7.80 7.41 -6.54
C ILE A 265 7.79 7.49 -8.05
N SER A 266 7.02 6.62 -8.70
CA SER A 266 7.07 6.51 -10.15
C SER A 266 5.72 6.31 -10.83
N SER A 267 5.61 6.86 -12.03
CA SER A 267 4.55 6.55 -12.98
C SER A 267 5.13 6.11 -14.32
N GLN A 268 4.63 4.98 -14.84
CA GLN A 268 5.16 4.38 -16.07
C GLN A 268 4.60 5.00 -17.34
N LEU A 269 3.39 5.58 -17.31
CA LEU A 269 2.65 6.04 -18.48
C LEU A 269 1.91 7.36 -18.21
N GLY A 270 1.75 7.77 -16.95
CA GLY A 270 1.00 8.97 -16.57
C GLY A 270 1.79 9.95 -15.72
N ASN A 271 1.06 10.86 -15.09
CA ASN A 271 1.62 11.97 -14.31
C ASN A 271 1.98 11.55 -12.88
N VAL A 272 2.90 12.29 -12.26
CA VAL A 272 3.12 12.25 -10.81
C VAL A 272 2.72 13.61 -10.24
N ASN A 273 1.70 13.62 -9.39
CA ASN A 273 1.24 14.81 -8.68
C ASN A 273 1.46 14.63 -7.17
N ILE A 274 2.21 15.55 -6.56
CA ILE A 274 2.50 15.56 -5.11
C ILE A 274 2.06 16.91 -4.56
N ASP A 275 1.14 16.90 -3.59
CA ASP A 275 0.60 18.10 -2.95
C ASP A 275 0.73 18.00 -1.43
N LEU A 276 1.76 18.64 -0.88
CA LEU A 276 2.11 18.57 0.54
C LEU A 276 2.00 19.93 1.20
N SER A 277 1.40 19.95 2.39
CA SER A 277 1.41 21.14 3.25
C SER A 277 2.74 21.35 3.98
N GLY A 278 3.57 20.30 4.07
CA GLY A 278 4.85 20.27 4.77
C GLY A 278 6.04 19.92 3.89
N ALA A 279 7.07 19.34 4.50
CA ALA A 279 8.34 19.06 3.84
C ALA A 279 8.29 17.80 2.95
N LEU A 280 9.00 17.87 1.83
CA LEU A 280 9.36 16.74 0.98
C LEU A 280 10.86 16.47 1.11
N LEU A 281 11.21 15.34 1.72
CA LEU A 281 12.58 14.83 1.79
C LEU A 281 12.78 13.81 0.66
N ASN A 282 13.62 14.13 -0.32
CA ASN A 282 13.95 13.30 -1.47
C ASN A 282 15.48 13.13 -1.63
N HIS A 283 16.23 13.27 -0.53
CA HIS A 283 17.68 13.22 -0.54
C HIS A 283 18.21 11.77 -0.56
N SER A 284 19.54 11.61 -0.61
CA SER A 284 20.21 10.29 -0.47
C SER A 284 19.66 9.25 -1.47
N LYS A 285 19.69 9.59 -2.75
CA LYS A 285 19.19 8.79 -3.88
C LYS A 285 17.67 8.57 -3.91
N GLY A 286 16.89 9.41 -3.20
CA GLY A 286 15.45 9.48 -3.42
C GLY A 286 15.12 9.82 -4.87
N GLY A 287 14.14 9.13 -5.45
CA GLY A 287 13.73 9.26 -6.84
C GLY A 287 12.24 9.56 -6.98
N ILE A 288 11.92 10.64 -7.70
CA ILE A 288 10.55 10.98 -8.10
C ILE A 288 10.55 11.14 -9.62
N GLY A 289 9.78 10.31 -10.33
CA GLY A 289 9.87 10.20 -11.78
C GLY A 289 8.57 9.83 -12.50
N GLY A 290 8.31 10.41 -13.67
CA GLY A 290 7.19 9.98 -14.51
C GLY A 290 7.46 10.20 -16.00
N LEU A 291 6.88 9.35 -16.86
CA LEU A 291 6.87 9.60 -18.31
C LEU A 291 5.95 10.78 -18.69
N GLY A 292 4.91 11.03 -17.89
CA GLY A 292 4.02 12.18 -18.03
C GLY A 292 4.58 13.45 -17.40
N GLU A 293 3.69 14.33 -16.96
CA GLU A 293 4.04 15.53 -16.20
C GLU A 293 4.37 15.20 -14.74
N VAL A 294 5.29 15.97 -14.15
CA VAL A 294 5.56 15.94 -12.70
C VAL A 294 5.24 17.29 -12.09
N THR A 295 4.27 17.31 -11.18
CA THR A 295 3.89 18.49 -10.40
C THR A 295 4.12 18.25 -8.92
N ILE A 296 4.83 19.17 -8.27
CA ILE A 296 5.11 19.10 -6.83
C ILE A 296 4.77 20.43 -6.18
N THR A 297 3.91 20.40 -5.17
CA THR A 297 3.66 21.47 -4.21
C THR A 297 4.12 21.01 -2.84
N ALA A 298 4.93 21.83 -2.14
CA ALA A 298 5.40 21.53 -0.79
C ALA A 298 5.83 22.79 -0.03
N ALA A 299 6.00 22.70 1.29
CA ALA A 299 6.61 23.75 2.09
C ALA A 299 8.12 23.88 1.84
N SER A 300 8.81 22.76 1.67
CA SER A 300 10.23 22.69 1.33
C SER A 300 10.53 21.42 0.56
N LEU A 301 11.56 21.45 -0.27
CA LEU A 301 12.07 20.29 -0.99
C LEU A 301 13.56 20.11 -0.70
N ASP A 302 13.93 19.00 -0.08
CA ASP A 302 15.32 18.55 -0.02
C ASP A 302 15.57 17.44 -1.04
N ASN A 303 16.20 17.80 -2.15
CA ASN A 303 16.62 16.92 -3.23
C ASN A 303 18.16 16.75 -3.26
N THR A 304 18.84 16.91 -2.12
CA THR A 304 20.30 16.72 -2.02
C THR A 304 20.70 15.30 -2.38
N ALA A 305 21.53 15.12 -3.41
CA ALA A 305 21.84 13.80 -3.97
C ALA A 305 20.60 12.96 -4.35
N GLY A 306 19.47 13.62 -4.62
CA GLY A 306 18.21 13.03 -5.06
C GLY A 306 17.93 13.27 -6.54
N THR A 307 16.83 12.74 -7.05
CA THR A 307 16.34 13.00 -8.41
C THR A 307 14.85 13.33 -8.41
N VAL A 308 14.50 14.43 -9.06
CA VAL A 308 13.13 14.74 -9.50
C VAL A 308 13.13 14.91 -11.01
N SER A 309 12.52 13.97 -11.73
CA SER A 309 12.57 13.94 -13.19
C SER A 309 11.20 13.75 -13.83
N SER A 310 11.03 14.34 -15.01
CA SER A 310 9.82 14.21 -15.84
C SER A 310 10.25 14.08 -17.29
N ASP A 311 9.64 13.17 -18.07
CA ASP A 311 9.79 13.23 -19.54
C ASP A 311 8.83 14.26 -20.17
N GLY A 312 7.74 14.61 -19.48
CA GLY A 312 6.87 15.74 -19.82
C GLY A 312 7.26 17.03 -19.09
N LYS A 313 6.30 17.97 -19.03
CA LYS A 313 6.42 19.23 -18.29
C LYS A 313 6.65 18.97 -16.80
N GLN A 314 7.51 19.77 -16.19
CA GLN A 314 7.77 19.72 -14.76
C GLN A 314 7.43 21.06 -14.10
N THR A 315 6.70 21.01 -12.99
CA THR A 315 6.34 22.19 -12.20
C THR A 315 6.61 21.96 -10.72
N LEU A 316 7.46 22.80 -10.13
CA LEU A 316 7.79 22.77 -8.71
C LEU A 316 7.31 24.08 -8.06
N THR A 317 6.31 24.01 -7.19
CA THR A 317 5.77 25.15 -6.44
C THR A 317 6.07 24.96 -4.96
N ILE A 318 7.17 25.52 -4.49
CA ILE A 318 7.68 25.34 -3.14
C ILE A 318 7.57 26.65 -2.39
N THR A 319 6.88 26.70 -1.26
CA THR A 319 6.69 27.99 -0.55
C THR A 319 7.97 28.46 0.15
N GLY A 320 8.80 27.52 0.60
CA GLY A 320 10.11 27.75 1.20
C GLY A 320 11.27 27.43 0.26
N ALA A 321 12.31 26.81 0.81
CA ALA A 321 13.56 26.53 0.10
C ALA A 321 13.52 25.21 -0.69
N ILE A 322 14.22 25.22 -1.83
CA ILE A 322 14.65 24.01 -2.54
C ILE A 322 16.15 23.83 -2.31
N SER A 323 16.55 22.66 -1.77
CA SER A 323 17.92 22.19 -1.81
C SER A 323 18.05 21.14 -2.92
N ASN A 324 18.85 21.43 -3.93
CA ASN A 324 19.22 20.52 -5.02
C ASN A 324 20.75 20.32 -5.02
N ALA A 325 21.36 20.23 -3.84
CA ALA A 325 22.80 20.29 -3.70
C ALA A 325 23.49 18.91 -3.90
N SER A 326 24.82 18.93 -4.01
CA SER A 326 25.69 17.75 -3.88
C SER A 326 25.26 16.54 -4.73
N GLY A 327 25.07 16.76 -6.03
CA GLY A 327 24.64 15.73 -6.98
C GLY A 327 23.13 15.62 -7.14
N GLY A 328 22.34 16.50 -6.50
CA GLY A 328 20.91 16.61 -6.75
C GLY A 328 20.60 16.88 -8.23
N LEU A 329 19.55 16.24 -8.74
CA LEU A 329 19.10 16.37 -10.12
C LEU A 329 17.62 16.78 -10.17
N ILE A 330 17.34 17.89 -10.84
CA ILE A 330 16.00 18.28 -11.30
C ILE A 330 16.03 18.31 -12.82
N LYS A 331 15.21 17.50 -13.49
CA LYS A 331 15.26 17.32 -14.95
C LYS A 331 13.87 17.25 -15.58
N SER A 332 13.61 18.12 -16.55
CA SER A 332 12.44 18.02 -17.41
C SER A 332 12.79 17.67 -18.85
N GLY A 333 12.04 16.75 -19.44
CA GLY A 333 12.01 16.42 -20.86
C GLY A 333 11.20 17.42 -21.71
N ASP A 334 10.58 18.41 -21.07
CA ASP A 334 9.87 19.52 -21.70
C ASP A 334 10.26 20.84 -20.99
N THR A 335 9.29 21.70 -20.70
CA THR A 335 9.45 22.93 -19.91
C THR A 335 9.56 22.63 -18.41
N LEU A 336 10.42 23.40 -17.74
CA LEU A 336 10.62 23.36 -16.30
C LEU A 336 10.25 24.72 -15.70
N ASP A 337 9.24 24.75 -14.84
CA ASP A 337 8.83 25.93 -14.07
C ASP A 337 9.05 25.68 -12.57
N ILE A 338 9.91 26.49 -11.95
CA ILE A 338 10.24 26.41 -10.53
C ILE A 338 9.85 27.73 -9.86
N ARG A 339 9.04 27.63 -8.80
CA ARG A 339 8.75 28.72 -7.87
C ARG A 339 9.22 28.34 -6.48
N ALA A 340 10.10 29.14 -5.88
CA ALA A 340 10.59 28.91 -4.52
C ALA A 340 11.05 30.19 -3.81
N ALA A 341 11.06 30.20 -2.47
CA ALA A 341 11.67 31.30 -1.71
C ALA A 341 13.19 31.38 -1.95
N SER A 342 13.84 30.24 -2.15
CA SER A 342 15.25 30.17 -2.55
C SER A 342 15.55 28.84 -3.23
N LEU A 343 16.53 28.84 -4.14
CA LEU A 343 17.04 27.63 -4.76
C LEU A 343 18.54 27.49 -4.50
N ASN A 344 18.93 26.45 -3.76
CA ASN A 344 20.32 26.04 -3.61
C ASN A 344 20.62 24.89 -4.58
N ASN A 345 21.31 25.18 -5.67
CA ASN A 345 21.80 24.22 -6.65
C ASN A 345 23.34 24.02 -6.54
N SER A 346 23.91 24.19 -5.35
CA SER A 346 25.37 24.06 -5.17
C SER A 346 25.86 22.64 -5.45
N ALA A 347 26.76 22.47 -6.41
CA ALA A 347 27.19 21.15 -6.92
C ALA A 347 26.01 20.26 -7.39
N GLY A 348 24.90 20.87 -7.80
CA GLY A 348 23.70 20.21 -8.31
C GLY A 348 23.48 20.42 -9.81
N ASN A 349 22.43 19.80 -10.34
CA ASN A 349 22.03 19.91 -11.74
C ASN A 349 20.54 20.24 -11.86
N VAL A 350 20.22 21.29 -12.61
CA VAL A 350 18.87 21.65 -13.03
C VAL A 350 18.83 21.73 -14.55
N MET A 351 17.96 20.97 -15.18
CA MET A 351 17.97 20.79 -16.64
C MET A 351 16.55 20.84 -17.21
N ALA A 352 16.38 21.49 -18.36
CA ALA A 352 15.15 21.42 -19.15
C ALA A 352 15.46 21.22 -20.63
N LYS A 353 14.66 20.39 -21.31
CA LYS A 353 14.74 20.21 -22.77
C LYS A 353 14.09 21.34 -23.56
N LYS A 354 13.30 22.17 -22.90
CA LYS A 354 12.80 23.43 -23.46
C LYS A 354 13.10 24.57 -22.49
N ALA A 355 12.18 25.52 -22.36
CA ALA A 355 12.34 26.66 -21.48
C ALA A 355 12.46 26.23 -20.01
N LEU A 356 13.42 26.84 -19.33
CA LEU A 356 13.60 26.75 -17.88
C LEU A 356 13.28 28.11 -17.26
N THR A 357 12.34 28.14 -16.34
CA THR A 357 12.02 29.33 -15.55
C THR A 357 12.21 29.06 -14.08
N PHE A 358 12.97 29.93 -13.41
CA PHE A 358 12.97 30.02 -11.95
C PHE A 358 12.45 31.39 -11.53
N THR A 359 11.39 31.40 -10.71
CA THR A 359 10.84 32.61 -10.09
C THR A 359 10.95 32.48 -8.58
N GLY A 360 11.65 33.40 -7.91
CA GLY A 360 11.90 33.22 -6.49
C GLY A 360 12.80 34.28 -5.87
N GLY A 361 13.36 33.95 -4.71
CA GLY A 361 14.39 34.77 -4.06
C GLY A 361 15.80 34.44 -4.57
N PRO A 362 16.79 34.28 -3.67
CA PRO A 362 18.17 33.98 -4.06
C PRO A 362 18.33 32.62 -4.78
N LEU A 363 19.24 32.59 -5.74
CA LEU A 363 19.70 31.38 -6.43
C LEU A 363 21.20 31.19 -6.16
N ASN A 364 21.56 30.08 -5.52
CA ASN A 364 22.95 29.63 -5.39
C ASN A 364 23.23 28.49 -6.36
N ASN A 365 24.00 28.75 -7.42
CA ASN A 365 24.47 27.81 -8.41
C ASN A 365 25.98 27.54 -8.29
N THR A 366 26.56 27.66 -7.08
CA THR A 366 28.01 27.48 -6.87
C THR A 366 28.45 26.06 -7.24
N SER A 367 29.40 25.93 -8.18
CA SER A 367 29.81 24.62 -8.74
C SER A 367 28.65 23.78 -9.31
N GLY A 368 27.48 24.38 -9.52
CA GLY A 368 26.29 23.72 -10.05
C GLY A 368 26.12 23.98 -11.54
N SER A 369 25.13 23.31 -12.12
CA SER A 369 24.70 23.49 -13.50
C SER A 369 23.21 23.78 -13.55
N LEU A 370 22.81 24.86 -14.23
CA LEU A 370 21.42 25.16 -14.56
C LEU A 370 21.33 25.49 -16.05
N VAL A 371 20.70 24.60 -16.81
CA VAL A 371 20.70 24.65 -18.28
C VAL A 371 19.30 24.40 -18.84
N GLY A 372 18.88 25.27 -19.76
CA GLY A 372 17.73 25.02 -20.65
C GLY A 372 18.21 24.88 -22.09
N ASP A 373 17.76 23.84 -22.80
CA ASP A 373 18.07 23.65 -24.22
C ASP A 373 17.38 24.71 -25.11
N ASP A 374 16.39 25.42 -24.57
CA ASP A 374 15.78 26.64 -25.16
C ASP A 374 16.08 27.86 -24.24
N SER A 375 15.10 28.71 -23.93
CA SER A 375 15.30 29.89 -23.08
C SER A 375 15.51 29.55 -21.60
N VAL A 376 16.30 30.38 -20.91
CA VAL A 376 16.42 30.37 -19.45
C VAL A 376 15.98 31.73 -18.91
N THR A 377 14.97 31.75 -18.06
CA THR A 377 14.54 32.96 -17.33
C THR A 377 14.73 32.78 -15.83
N LEU A 378 15.55 33.64 -15.23
CA LEU A 378 15.77 33.74 -13.80
C LEU A 378 15.11 35.04 -13.32
N ASP A 379 13.98 34.93 -12.64
CA ASP A 379 13.23 36.07 -12.13
C ASP A 379 13.37 36.17 -10.61
N LEU A 380 14.39 36.91 -10.17
CA LEU A 380 14.96 36.81 -8.82
C LEU A 380 14.64 38.03 -7.97
N LEU A 381 14.11 37.81 -6.77
CA LEU A 381 13.96 38.78 -5.68
C LEU A 381 15.10 38.59 -4.66
N GLY A 382 16.34 38.44 -5.14
CA GLY A 382 17.50 38.13 -4.32
C GLY A 382 18.79 38.12 -5.14
N ALA A 383 19.88 37.62 -4.55
CA ALA A 383 21.17 37.49 -5.23
C ALA A 383 21.21 36.24 -6.13
N LEU A 384 21.94 36.36 -7.25
CA LEU A 384 22.40 35.25 -8.05
C LEU A 384 23.88 34.97 -7.73
N THR A 385 24.17 33.80 -7.16
CA THR A 385 25.54 33.31 -6.96
C THR A 385 25.80 32.19 -7.96
N ASN A 386 26.70 32.42 -8.92
CA ASN A 386 27.13 31.46 -9.93
C ASN A 386 28.65 31.22 -9.86
N VAL A 387 29.19 31.12 -8.65
CA VAL A 387 30.65 30.98 -8.44
C VAL A 387 31.10 29.59 -8.89
N ASN A 388 32.03 29.52 -9.85
CA ASN A 388 32.44 28.28 -10.50
C ASN A 388 31.28 27.44 -11.06
N GLY A 389 30.11 28.04 -11.27
CA GLY A 389 28.91 27.37 -11.77
C GLY A 389 28.70 27.60 -13.26
N ALA A 390 27.77 26.86 -13.85
CA ALA A 390 27.35 27.01 -15.23
C ALA A 390 25.87 27.39 -15.32
N LEU A 391 25.58 28.52 -15.98
CA LEU A 391 24.24 28.92 -16.43
C LEU A 391 24.25 28.94 -17.95
N GLY A 392 23.44 28.07 -18.57
CA GLY A 392 23.42 27.89 -20.02
C GLY A 392 22.02 27.95 -20.60
N SER A 393 21.88 28.61 -21.74
CA SER A 393 20.65 28.63 -22.53
C SER A 393 20.96 28.35 -23.99
N GLY A 394 20.14 27.53 -24.64
CA GLY A 394 20.16 27.34 -26.10
C GLY A 394 19.44 28.44 -26.89
N ALA A 395 18.82 29.40 -26.18
CA ALA A 395 18.23 30.61 -26.72
C ALA A 395 18.52 31.79 -25.77
N ALA A 396 17.50 32.61 -25.46
CA ALA A 396 17.65 33.77 -24.57
C ALA A 396 17.91 33.36 -23.11
N LEU A 397 19.00 33.87 -22.53
CA LEU A 397 19.26 33.88 -21.09
C LEU A 397 18.85 35.23 -20.50
N LEU A 398 17.84 35.25 -19.63
CA LEU A 398 17.27 36.46 -19.05
C LEU A 398 17.31 36.42 -17.53
N ILE A 399 18.06 37.35 -16.92
CA ILE A 399 18.10 37.57 -15.47
C ILE A 399 17.32 38.85 -15.16
N LYS A 400 16.23 38.72 -14.41
CA LYS A 400 15.33 39.82 -14.03
C LYS A 400 15.41 40.07 -12.53
N ARG A 401 15.26 41.34 -12.12
CA ARG A 401 15.06 41.82 -10.74
C ARG A 401 16.15 41.46 -9.71
N SER A 402 17.17 40.67 -10.08
CA SER A 402 18.25 40.26 -9.19
C SER A 402 18.90 41.46 -8.50
N ALA A 403 19.14 41.33 -7.20
CA ALA A 403 19.80 42.36 -6.39
C ALA A 403 21.30 42.44 -6.67
N SER A 404 21.92 41.30 -7.03
CA SER A 404 23.34 41.21 -7.36
C SER A 404 23.62 39.94 -8.16
N VAL A 405 24.63 39.97 -9.02
CA VAL A 405 25.12 38.79 -9.74
C VAL A 405 26.60 38.59 -9.40
N ASP A 406 26.92 37.46 -8.76
CA ASP A 406 28.29 37.01 -8.54
C ASP A 406 28.61 35.84 -9.47
N ASN A 407 29.47 36.06 -10.46
CA ASN A 407 29.86 35.07 -11.46
C ASN A 407 31.38 34.76 -11.43
N GLN A 408 32.01 34.87 -10.26
CA GLN A 408 33.45 34.59 -10.15
C GLN A 408 33.78 33.15 -10.55
N GLY A 409 34.62 32.99 -11.57
CA GLY A 409 34.97 31.68 -12.13
C GLY A 409 33.81 30.92 -12.80
N GLY A 410 32.62 31.52 -12.88
CA GLY A 410 31.42 30.92 -13.45
C GLY A 410 31.22 31.22 -14.93
N GLN A 411 30.30 30.47 -15.56
CA GLN A 411 29.91 30.62 -16.95
C GLN A 411 28.47 31.10 -17.08
N LEU A 412 28.26 32.12 -17.91
CA LEU A 412 26.95 32.58 -18.38
C LEU A 412 26.94 32.44 -19.91
N ILE A 413 26.18 31.48 -20.44
CA ILE A 413 26.18 31.14 -21.86
C ILE A 413 24.76 31.26 -22.41
N SER A 414 24.64 31.96 -23.54
CA SER A 414 23.45 32.01 -24.37
C SER A 414 23.88 31.73 -25.80
N GLN A 415 23.26 30.73 -26.42
CA GLN A 415 23.41 30.45 -27.85
C GLN A 415 22.15 31.00 -28.53
N THR A 416 22.32 31.82 -29.55
CA THR A 416 21.20 32.44 -30.30
C THR A 416 21.28 32.09 -31.76
#